data_AF-K9ZP54-F1
#
_entry.id   AF-K9ZP54-F1
#
_cell.length_a   1.000
_cell.length_b   1.000
_cell.length_c   1.000
_cell.angle_alpha   90.00
_cell.angle_beta   90.00
_cell.angle_gamma   90.00
#
_symmetry.space_group_name_H-M   'P 1'
#
loop_
_entity.id
_entity.type
_entity.pdbx_description
1 polymer ?
#
loop_
_entity_poly.entity_id
_entity_poly.type
_entity_poly.pdbx_seq_one_letter_code
_entity_poly.pdbx_strand_id
1 'polypeptide(L)'
;MTQPSLPQPKLEPSGITSDQYFEFTPEKLEMSNGYLGYGGQDNLGFHLAVLTNMGLLTAIRNTNLSLWVEALDCVMREKLAKVDAEPEVAEAMLNRFNQAMLDLEAIIDYLE
;
A
#
# COMPACT_ATOMS: atom_id res chain seq x y z
N MET A 1 29.44 0.85 -2.17
CA MET A 1 28.44 1.44 -3.09
C MET A 1 27.34 2.06 -2.24
N THR A 2 26.72 3.15 -2.65
CA THR A 2 25.55 3.74 -1.96
C THR A 2 24.32 2.90 -2.28
N GLN A 3 23.53 2.55 -1.25
CA GLN A 3 22.27 1.83 -1.45
C GLN A 3 21.32 2.67 -2.31
N PRO A 4 20.65 2.11 -3.33
CA PRO A 4 19.70 2.84 -4.15
C PRO A 4 18.51 3.30 -3.30
N SER A 5 17.85 4.40 -3.72
CA SER A 5 16.65 4.88 -3.03
C SER A 5 15.49 3.90 -3.20
N LEU A 6 14.63 3.82 -2.19
CA LEU A 6 13.39 3.04 -2.27
C LEU A 6 12.54 3.51 -3.47
N PRO A 7 12.03 2.58 -4.29
CA PRO A 7 11.08 2.90 -5.35
C PRO A 7 9.86 3.64 -4.79
N GLN A 8 9.31 4.56 -5.56
CA GLN A 8 8.16 5.38 -5.16
C GLN A 8 7.00 5.12 -6.12
N PRO A 9 6.03 4.28 -5.72
CA PRO A 9 4.88 3.99 -6.55
C PRO A 9 4.10 5.24 -6.94
N LYS A 10 3.56 5.25 -8.16
CA LYS A 10 2.71 6.31 -8.69
C LYS A 10 1.35 5.73 -9.09
N LEU A 11 0.39 6.62 -9.38
CA LEU A 11 -0.92 6.21 -9.89
C LEU A 11 -0.79 5.34 -11.14
N GLU A 12 -0.06 5.85 -12.13
CA GLU A 12 0.28 5.12 -13.34
C GLU A 12 1.59 4.34 -13.19
N PRO A 13 1.80 3.26 -13.96
CA PRO A 13 3.06 2.54 -14.00
C PRO A 13 4.26 3.46 -14.24
N SER A 14 5.36 3.22 -13.52
CA SER A 14 6.65 3.85 -13.80
C SER A 14 7.78 2.84 -13.64
N GLY A 15 8.76 2.87 -14.53
CA GLY A 15 9.90 1.96 -14.43
C GLY A 15 10.75 2.25 -13.19
N ILE A 16 11.30 1.20 -12.58
CA ILE A 16 12.41 1.29 -11.63
C ILE A 16 13.75 1.38 -12.37
N THR A 17 14.80 1.88 -11.70
CA THR A 17 16.16 1.89 -12.27
C THR A 17 16.79 0.51 -12.25
N SER A 18 17.83 0.29 -13.06
CA SER A 18 18.60 -0.96 -13.02
C SER A 18 19.18 -1.24 -11.63
N ASP A 19 19.69 -0.20 -10.95
CA ASP A 19 20.24 -0.35 -9.59
C ASP A 19 19.15 -0.78 -8.59
N GLN A 20 17.95 -0.20 -8.70
CA GLN A 20 16.79 -0.61 -7.89
C GLN A 20 16.33 -2.03 -8.22
N TYR A 21 16.39 -2.44 -9.49
CA TYR A 21 16.09 -3.81 -9.90
C TYR A 21 17.07 -4.78 -9.24
N PHE A 22 18.38 -4.55 -9.35
CA PHE A 22 19.35 -5.48 -8.76
C PHE A 22 19.29 -5.54 -7.23
N GLU A 23 19.00 -4.43 -6.56
CA GLU A 23 18.92 -4.37 -5.09
C GLU A 23 17.59 -4.95 -4.58
N PHE A 24 16.47 -4.52 -5.14
CA PHE A 24 15.14 -4.76 -4.57
C PHE A 24 14.36 -5.86 -5.27
N THR A 25 14.81 -6.34 -6.43
CA THR A 25 14.21 -7.50 -7.10
C THR A 25 15.20 -8.66 -7.05
N PRO A 26 15.26 -9.39 -5.94
CA PRO A 26 16.21 -10.49 -5.76
C PRO A 26 16.01 -11.56 -6.83
N GLU A 27 17.04 -12.37 -7.06
CA GLU A 27 17.19 -13.32 -8.17
C GLU A 27 15.91 -14.08 -8.53
N LYS A 28 15.08 -13.41 -9.35
CA LYS A 28 13.90 -13.85 -10.11
C LYS A 28 12.79 -14.55 -9.31
N LEU A 29 11.68 -13.92 -8.94
CA LEU A 29 10.33 -14.56 -8.86
C LEU A 29 10.21 -15.97 -8.20
N GLU A 30 11.20 -16.43 -7.44
CA GLU A 30 11.39 -17.84 -7.09
C GLU A 30 11.53 -17.93 -5.58
N MET A 31 10.45 -18.44 -4.96
CA MET A 31 10.44 -19.68 -4.14
C MET A 31 10.47 -19.65 -2.59
N SER A 32 9.55 -19.02 -1.86
CA SER A 32 9.11 -19.44 -0.50
C SER A 32 7.88 -18.64 -0.06
N ASN A 33 6.74 -19.32 0.09
CA ASN A 33 5.38 -18.76 -0.07
C ASN A 33 5.13 -18.12 -1.47
N GLY A 34 6.02 -18.37 -2.43
CA GLY A 34 6.17 -17.62 -3.68
C GLY A 34 7.49 -16.84 -3.80
N TYR A 35 8.19 -16.54 -2.69
CA TYR A 35 9.46 -15.77 -2.64
C TYR A 35 10.54 -16.40 -1.74
N LEU A 36 11.66 -16.94 -2.25
CA LEU A 36 12.63 -17.69 -1.41
C LEU A 36 13.29 -16.70 -0.46
N GLY A 37 12.91 -16.80 0.81
CA GLY A 37 13.43 -16.03 1.93
C GLY A 37 14.88 -16.43 2.13
N TYR A 38 15.74 -15.91 1.27
CA TYR A 38 17.16 -15.84 1.54
C TYR A 38 17.34 -14.69 2.52
N GLY A 39 17.74 -15.02 3.75
CA GLY A 39 17.78 -14.13 4.89
C GLY A 39 18.58 -12.85 4.63
N GLY A 40 17.87 -11.75 4.39
CA GLY A 40 18.47 -10.42 4.18
C GLY A 40 17.78 -9.54 3.13
N GLN A 41 16.75 -10.01 2.43
CA GLN A 41 16.08 -9.21 1.40
C GLN A 41 15.20 -8.09 1.97
N ASP A 42 15.28 -6.91 1.36
CA ASP A 42 14.45 -5.76 1.69
C ASP A 42 13.03 -5.94 1.11
N ASN A 43 12.17 -6.59 1.89
CA ASN A 43 10.77 -6.85 1.53
C ASN A 43 10.00 -5.56 1.21
N LEU A 44 10.30 -4.45 1.87
CA LEU A 44 9.66 -3.17 1.61
C LEU A 44 10.10 -2.66 0.23
N GLY A 45 11.41 -2.62 -0.02
CA GLY A 45 11.97 -2.26 -1.32
C GLY A 45 11.38 -3.10 -2.45
N PHE A 46 11.25 -4.40 -2.25
CA PHE A 46 10.65 -5.31 -3.22
C PHE A 46 9.18 -4.96 -3.52
N HIS A 47 8.32 -4.83 -2.50
CA HIS A 47 6.91 -4.48 -2.71
C HIS A 47 6.76 -3.13 -3.40
N LEU A 48 7.59 -2.15 -3.03
CA LEU A 48 7.59 -0.85 -3.66
C LEU A 48 8.06 -0.94 -5.13
N ALA A 49 9.06 -1.77 -5.44
CA ALA A 49 9.51 -2.00 -6.82
C ALA A 49 8.39 -2.58 -7.69
N VAL A 50 7.67 -3.59 -7.17
CA VAL A 50 6.51 -4.20 -7.86
C VAL A 50 5.41 -3.17 -8.09
N LEU A 51 5.00 -2.43 -7.06
CA LEU A 51 3.96 -1.41 -7.18
C LEU A 51 4.38 -0.24 -8.07
N THR A 52 5.66 0.13 -8.09
CA THR A 52 6.17 1.19 -8.97
C THR A 52 6.06 0.76 -10.43
N ASN A 53 6.49 -0.46 -10.77
CA ASN A 53 6.38 -1.00 -12.12
C ASN A 53 4.93 -1.28 -12.54
N MET A 54 4.04 -1.64 -11.60
CA MET A 54 2.63 -1.94 -11.88
C MET A 54 1.74 -0.69 -11.96
N GLY A 55 2.01 0.33 -11.15
CA GLY A 55 1.12 1.46 -10.92
C GLY A 55 -0.05 1.14 -9.97
N LEU A 56 -0.41 2.08 -9.10
CA LEU A 56 -1.47 1.91 -8.09
C LEU A 56 -2.86 1.74 -8.73
N LEU A 57 -3.13 2.38 -9.87
CA LEU A 57 -4.42 2.22 -10.58
C LEU A 57 -4.60 0.79 -11.08
N THR A 58 -3.55 0.19 -11.63
CA THR A 58 -3.58 -1.21 -12.05
C THR A 58 -3.76 -2.14 -10.86
N ALA A 59 -3.06 -1.88 -9.74
CA ALA A 59 -3.21 -2.67 -8.52
C ALA A 59 -4.65 -2.64 -7.98
N ILE A 60 -5.27 -1.45 -7.95
CA ILE A 60 -6.66 -1.28 -7.51
C ILE A 60 -7.62 -1.97 -8.48
N ARG A 61 -7.46 -1.78 -9.80
CA ARG A 61 -8.36 -2.36 -10.82
C ARG A 61 -8.37 -3.90 -10.85
N ASN A 62 -7.28 -4.54 -10.43
CA ASN A 62 -7.15 -6.00 -10.46
C ASN A 62 -7.41 -6.66 -9.10
N THR A 63 -7.90 -5.90 -8.12
CA THR A 63 -8.27 -6.39 -6.79
C THR A 63 -9.70 -5.98 -6.49
N ASN A 64 -10.39 -6.71 -5.60
CA ASN A 64 -11.72 -6.33 -5.14
C ASN A 64 -11.66 -4.98 -4.37
N LEU A 65 -12.63 -4.08 -4.60
CA LEU A 65 -12.64 -2.75 -4.00
C LEU A 65 -12.91 -2.80 -2.49
N SER A 66 -13.72 -3.74 -2.01
CA SER A 66 -13.99 -3.94 -0.59
C SER A 66 -12.71 -4.20 0.22
N LEU A 67 -11.76 -4.97 -0.33
CA LEU A 67 -10.46 -5.23 0.30
C LEU A 67 -9.61 -3.96 0.41
N TRP A 68 -9.68 -3.06 -0.57
CA TRP A 68 -8.99 -1.77 -0.50
C TRP A 68 -9.58 -0.86 0.57
N VAL A 69 -10.90 -0.88 0.72
CA VAL A 69 -11.60 -0.11 1.75
C VAL A 69 -11.31 -0.66 3.14
N GLU A 70 -11.30 -1.98 3.32
CA GLU A 70 -10.90 -2.62 4.58
C GLU A 70 -9.45 -2.26 4.96
N ALA A 71 -8.52 -2.32 4.00
CA ALA A 71 -7.14 -1.93 4.22
C ALA A 71 -7.00 -0.44 4.60
N LEU A 72 -7.77 0.43 3.96
CA LEU A 72 -7.80 1.87 4.28
C LEU A 72 -8.36 2.12 5.68
N ASP A 73 -9.42 1.41 6.08
CA ASP A 73 -10.00 1.48 7.44
C ASP A 73 -8.94 1.21 8.51
N CYS A 74 -8.24 0.08 8.37
CA CYS A 74 -7.20 -0.34 9.30
C CYS A 74 -6.10 0.72 9.44
N VAL A 75 -5.52 1.15 8.32
CA VAL A 75 -4.39 2.08 8.31
C VAL A 75 -4.78 3.46 8.86
N MET A 76 -5.96 3.96 8.50
CA MET A 76 -6.41 5.28 8.93
C MET A 76 -6.77 5.29 10.42
N ARG A 77 -7.41 4.25 10.94
CA ARG A 77 -7.68 4.12 12.39
C ARG A 77 -6.39 4.08 13.20
N GLU A 78 -5.39 3.32 12.75
CA GLU A 78 -4.07 3.30 13.41
C GLU A 78 -3.40 4.67 13.43
N LYS A 79 -3.57 5.46 12.36
CA LYS A 79 -3.02 6.83 12.28
C LYS A 79 -3.80 7.78 13.18
N LEU A 80 -5.13 7.74 13.14
CA LEU A 80 -6.00 8.57 13.98
C LEU A 80 -5.75 8.32 15.47
N ALA A 81 -5.53 7.07 15.88
CA ALA A 81 -5.21 6.73 17.27
C ALA A 81 -3.89 7.32 17.77
N LYS A 82 -2.98 7.73 16.87
CA LYS A 82 -1.68 8.33 17.20
C LYS A 82 -1.69 9.86 17.10
N VAL A 83 -2.81 10.46 16.69
CA VAL A 83 -2.90 11.92 16.58
C VAL A 83 -3.01 12.51 17.99
N ASP A 84 -2.08 13.41 18.32
CA ASP A 84 -2.16 14.24 19.51
C ASP A 84 -3.04 15.45 19.20
N ALA A 85 -4.32 15.34 19.51
CA ALA A 85 -5.33 16.39 19.31
C ALA A 85 -6.22 16.51 20.54
N GLU A 86 -6.86 17.67 20.69
CA GLU A 86 -7.90 17.86 21.70
C GLU A 86 -8.99 16.78 21.57
N PRO A 87 -9.54 16.25 22.68
CA PRO A 87 -10.48 15.13 22.64
C PRO A 87 -11.67 15.36 21.71
N GLU A 88 -12.26 16.56 21.71
CA GLU A 88 -13.39 16.91 20.86
C GLU A 88 -13.03 16.89 19.37
N VAL A 89 -11.81 17.31 19.03
CA VAL A 89 -11.31 17.29 17.65
C VAL A 89 -11.04 15.87 17.20
N ALA A 90 -10.43 15.04 18.06
CA ALA A 90 -10.18 13.63 17.78
C ALA A 90 -11.49 12.87 17.54
N GLU A 91 -12.50 13.08 18.40
CA GLU A 91 -13.82 12.47 18.27
C GLU A 91 -14.53 12.94 16.98
N ALA A 92 -14.51 14.24 16.68
CA ALA A 92 -15.10 14.77 15.46
C ALA A 92 -14.43 14.19 14.20
N MET A 93 -13.11 14.01 14.19
CA MET A 93 -12.38 13.41 13.07
C MET A 93 -12.69 11.93 12.91
N LEU A 94 -12.80 11.19 14.03
CA LEU A 94 -13.20 9.78 14.00
C LEU A 94 -14.63 9.62 13.46
N ASN A 95 -15.57 10.46 13.87
CA ASN A 95 -16.95 10.43 13.38
C ASN A 95 -17.02 10.73 11.88
N ARG A 96 -16.26 11.72 11.40
CA ARG A 96 -16.15 12.02 9.96
C ARG A 96 -15.56 10.84 9.18
N PHE A 97 -14.53 10.21 9.74
CA PHE A 97 -13.91 9.04 9.13
C PHE A 97 -14.89 7.87 9.03
N ASN A 98 -15.61 7.55 10.11
CA ASN A 98 -16.62 6.50 10.11
C ASN A 98 -17.71 6.75 9.05
N GLN A 99 -18.19 7.99 8.92
CA GLN A 99 -19.18 8.31 7.88
C GLN A 99 -18.61 8.11 6.47
N ALA A 100 -17.37 8.56 6.22
CA ALA A 100 -16.73 8.38 4.92
C ALA A 100 -16.55 6.91 4.54
N MET A 101 -16.25 6.05 5.51
CA MET A 101 -16.15 4.60 5.28
C MET A 101 -17.51 3.98 4.93
N LEU A 102 -18.58 4.34 5.65
CA LEU A 102 -19.94 3.88 5.34
C LEU A 102 -20.38 4.32 3.93
N ASP A 103 -20.08 5.56 3.56
CA ASP A 103 -20.42 6.08 2.23
C ASP A 103 -19.64 5.32 1.12
N LEU A 104 -18.37 4.99 1.36
CA LEU A 104 -17.56 4.19 0.43
C LEU A 104 -18.05 2.74 0.31
N GLU A 105 -18.40 2.11 1.43
CA GLU A 105 -18.98 0.76 1.45
C GLU A 105 -20.27 0.71 0.63
N ALA A 106 -21.19 1.66 0.83
CA ALA A 106 -22.44 1.72 0.07
C ALA A 106 -22.22 1.92 -1.44
N ILE A 107 -21.18 2.67 -1.84
CA ILE A 107 -20.81 2.82 -3.25
C ILE A 107 -20.26 1.51 -3.81
N ILE A 108 -19.42 0.80 -3.05
CA ILE A 108 -18.84 -0.48 -3.48
C ILE A 108 -19.92 -1.55 -3.61
N ASP A 109 -20.84 -1.64 -2.64
CA ASP A 109 -21.99 -2.55 -2.69
C ASP A 109 -22.88 -2.31 -3.90
N TYR A 110 -22.90 -1.10 -4.45
CA TYR A 110 -23.61 -0.78 -5.70
C TYR A 110 -22.82 -1.17 -6.96
N LEU A 111 -21.48 -1.17 -6.89
CA LEU A 111 -20.59 -1.45 -8.01
C LEU A 111 -20.24 -2.93 -8.18
N GLU A 112 -20.34 -3.74 -7.11
CA GLU A 112 -20.11 -5.20 -7.10
C GLU A 112 -21.42 -6.00 -7.22
#